data_AF-A0AAP0J709-F1
#
_entry.id   AF-A0AAP0J709-F1
#
_cell.length_a   1.000
_cell.length_b   1.000
_cell.length_c   1.000
_cell.angle_alpha   90.00
_cell.angle_beta   90.00
_cell.angle_gamma   90.00
#
_symmetry.space_group_name_H-M   'P 1'
#
loop_
_entity.id
_entity.type
_entity.pdbx_description
1 polymer ?
#
loop_
_entity_poly.entity_id
_entity_poly.type
_entity_poly.pdbx_seq_one_letter_code
_entity_poly.pdbx_strand_id
1 'polypeptide(L)'
;MAIVFGLEWPNVTPEVVMEQGEQQLQQRSTTIHSLAHSPHGLTHRAVVPTHRRHRALLGPSRTGRHRHYRVRPPPLQPPNPHSLQTALHKIQNSHPILRSTLSIPPTNISIHPTPHLTLHNSPYSLPSLHLIAEHELNQNPWTAAADADADAETPTAFATIYALPGAKWAVALRLHTMVCDRTTAVALLRELCGGEEEFGAKDGVNLGIEKLVPSGRGSKALWARGFDLVGYSLNSFRFCNLPFQDSESGRSSAVVRLRLAPEETLRLLSGCKERGIKLCGAMGAAGMMAAHTSKQLPEHQWEKYAIVTLVDCRASLDPPLHPYNFGFYHSAILNTHDVCGGSAEFWDLANRCYTSFNNAMNSNKHFTDMDDLNLLMCKAIDNPGLTPSSSLRTSFMAVFEDSVINNFSESAVSQEVGLLDFIGCSSVHGVGPSIAVFDTIRDGALDCACVYPTPLHSREQMEELILNMKTILIQESCNS
;
A
#
# COMPACT_ATOMS: atom_id res chain seq x y z
N MET A 1 6.67 7.32 -5.87
CA MET A 1 5.96 6.73 -4.72
C MET A 1 6.86 6.85 -3.49
N ALA A 2 6.32 7.23 -2.33
CA ALA A 2 7.03 7.24 -1.07
C ALA A 2 6.32 6.30 -0.09
N ILE A 3 7.10 5.50 0.63
CA ILE A 3 6.65 4.71 1.76
C ILE A 3 7.45 5.19 2.95
N VAL A 4 6.79 5.61 4.03
CA VAL A 4 7.48 6.10 5.22
C VAL A 4 7.07 5.28 6.42
N PHE A 5 8.05 4.62 7.03
CA PHE A 5 7.90 3.82 8.21
C PHE A 5 8.47 4.56 9.42
N GLY A 6 7.80 4.48 10.57
CA GLY A 6 8.34 4.84 11.88
C GLY A 6 8.71 3.57 12.63
N LEU A 7 10.01 3.31 12.80
CA LEU A 7 10.54 2.08 13.40
C LEU A 7 11.22 2.38 14.75
N GLU A 8 11.04 1.50 15.74
CA GLU A 8 11.84 1.39 16.97
C GLU A 8 12.57 0.05 16.96
N TRP A 9 13.87 0.02 16.69
CA TRP A 9 14.62 -1.23 16.53
C TRP A 9 15.24 -1.69 17.88
N PRO A 10 14.99 -2.92 18.36
CA PRO A 10 15.79 -3.50 19.43
C PRO A 10 17.03 -4.22 18.86
N ASN A 11 18.14 -4.18 19.61
CA ASN A 11 19.37 -4.88 19.25
C ASN A 11 19.13 -6.39 19.09
N VAL A 12 19.50 -6.92 17.93
CA VAL A 12 19.92 -8.32 17.81
C VAL A 12 21.44 -8.33 17.97
N THR A 13 21.92 -8.70 19.16
CA THR A 13 23.33 -9.09 19.33
C THR A 13 23.52 -10.50 18.78
N PRO A 14 24.50 -10.74 17.89
CA PRO A 14 24.85 -12.08 17.47
C PRO A 14 25.83 -12.66 18.49
N GLU A 15 25.36 -13.39 19.51
CA GLU A 15 26.18 -14.40 20.20
C GLU A 15 25.41 -15.25 21.23
N VAL A 16 25.81 -16.53 21.28
CA VAL A 16 25.50 -17.60 22.26
C VAL A 16 24.26 -18.46 22.02
N VAL A 17 24.40 -19.48 21.13
CA VAL A 17 24.31 -20.91 21.52
C VAL A 17 25.30 -21.71 20.65
N MET A 18 26.56 -21.73 21.06
CA MET A 18 27.56 -22.75 20.73
C MET A 18 28.32 -23.01 22.03
N GLU A 19 27.75 -23.87 22.87
CA GLU A 19 28.47 -24.73 23.82
C GLU A 19 27.46 -25.49 24.67
N GLN A 20 27.19 -26.74 24.28
CA GLN A 20 27.12 -27.90 25.17
C GLN A 20 26.95 -29.13 24.28
N GLY A 21 28.02 -29.91 24.13
CA GLY A 21 27.92 -31.19 23.43
C GLY A 21 29.20 -31.83 22.89
N GLU A 22 30.42 -31.38 23.24
CA GLU A 22 31.60 -32.23 23.08
C GLU A 22 31.56 -33.34 24.14
N GLN A 23 30.88 -34.45 23.83
CA GLN A 23 31.28 -35.77 24.29
C GLN A 23 31.03 -36.79 23.19
N GLN A 24 32.12 -37.49 22.84
CA GLN A 24 32.20 -38.75 22.11
C GLN A 24 32.26 -38.69 20.57
N LEU A 25 33.44 -38.30 20.07
CA LEU A 25 34.04 -38.91 18.88
C LEU A 25 35.46 -39.35 19.21
N GLN A 26 35.59 -40.55 19.79
CA GLN A 26 36.76 -41.41 19.59
C GLN A 26 36.47 -42.83 20.09
N GLN A 27 35.96 -43.68 19.19
CA GLN A 27 36.44 -45.06 19.10
C GLN A 27 36.18 -45.64 17.70
N ARG A 28 37.29 -45.67 16.95
CA ARG A 28 37.73 -46.53 15.85
C ARG A 28 36.79 -47.59 15.25
N SER A 29 36.78 -47.56 13.91
CA SER A 29 36.59 -48.61 12.91
C SER A 29 36.87 -50.06 13.32
N THR A 30 35.98 -50.98 12.88
CA THR A 30 36.31 -52.13 12.00
C THR A 30 35.09 -52.93 11.47
N THR A 31 35.11 -53.20 10.15
CA THR A 31 34.75 -54.46 9.44
C THR A 31 33.29 -54.83 9.06
N ILE A 32 32.98 -54.61 7.76
CA ILE A 32 32.49 -55.54 6.69
C ILE A 32 31.68 -56.82 7.06
N HIS A 33 30.41 -56.97 6.59
CA HIS A 33 29.93 -57.88 5.51
C HIS A 33 28.38 -58.02 5.42
N SER A 34 27.87 -57.78 4.21
CA SER A 34 26.85 -58.53 3.42
C SER A 34 25.38 -58.77 3.83
N LEU A 35 24.52 -58.52 2.81
CA LEU A 35 23.40 -59.32 2.28
C LEU A 35 21.94 -59.05 2.73
N ALA A 36 21.20 -58.43 1.80
CA ALA A 36 19.93 -58.85 1.18
C ALA A 36 18.85 -59.55 2.03
N HIS A 37 17.67 -58.93 2.14
CA HIS A 37 16.42 -59.36 1.48
C HIS A 37 15.18 -58.63 2.07
N SER A 38 14.35 -58.06 1.19
CA SER A 38 12.88 -57.97 1.36
C SER A 38 12.28 -59.33 0.95
N PRO A 39 11.01 -59.74 1.23
CA PRO A 39 9.80 -58.89 1.31
C PRO A 39 8.63 -59.36 2.22
N HIS A 40 7.52 -58.59 2.15
CA HIS A 40 6.11 -58.92 2.40
C HIS A 40 5.51 -58.92 3.82
N GLY A 41 4.33 -58.30 3.94
CA GLY A 41 3.20 -58.91 4.67
C GLY A 41 2.35 -57.99 5.54
N LEU A 42 1.25 -57.50 4.97
CA LEU A 42 -0.02 -57.03 5.59
C LEU A 42 -0.39 -57.61 6.97
N THR A 43 -0.96 -56.79 7.87
CA THR A 43 -2.39 -56.79 8.31
C THR A 43 -2.64 -56.14 9.68
N HIS A 44 -3.77 -55.40 9.73
CA HIS A 44 -4.66 -55.02 10.86
C HIS A 44 -4.30 -55.39 12.32
N ARG A 45 -4.44 -54.40 13.23
CA ARG A 45 -5.54 -54.36 14.23
C ARG A 45 -5.50 -53.11 15.12
N ALA A 46 -6.68 -52.52 15.30
CA ALA A 46 -7.01 -51.55 16.33
C ALA A 46 -7.17 -52.25 17.69
N VAL A 47 -6.70 -51.61 18.78
CA VAL A 47 -7.19 -51.82 20.15
C VAL A 47 -7.04 -50.52 20.96
N VAL A 48 -8.17 -49.96 21.38
CA VAL A 48 -8.35 -49.06 22.53
C VAL A 48 -8.72 -49.97 23.72
N PRO A 49 -8.17 -49.78 24.94
CA PRO A 49 -8.91 -49.12 26.03
C PRO A 49 -7.94 -48.43 27.05
N THR A 50 -8.27 -47.66 28.08
CA THR A 50 -9.49 -47.43 28.88
C THR A 50 -9.23 -46.23 29.80
N HIS A 51 -10.31 -45.57 30.19
CA HIS A 51 -10.43 -44.65 31.32
C HIS A 51 -9.80 -45.13 32.63
N ARG A 52 -9.19 -44.21 33.38
CA ARG A 52 -9.26 -44.23 34.86
C ARG A 52 -9.37 -42.81 35.43
N ARG A 53 -10.49 -42.58 36.10
CA ARG A 53 -10.77 -41.44 36.98
C ARG A 53 -9.98 -41.62 38.28
N HIS A 54 -9.38 -40.55 38.79
CA HIS A 54 -9.19 -40.37 40.22
C HIS A 54 -9.57 -38.94 40.63
N ARG A 55 -10.38 -38.87 41.68
CA ARG A 55 -10.93 -37.69 42.33
C ARG A 55 -10.28 -37.59 43.72
N ALA A 56 -10.34 -36.37 44.27
CA ALA A 56 -10.01 -35.94 45.64
C ALA A 56 -8.56 -35.40 45.79
N LEU A 57 -8.27 -34.31 46.49
CA LEU A 57 -8.90 -33.66 47.63
C LEU A 57 -8.68 -32.13 47.60
N LEU A 58 -9.63 -31.39 48.18
CA LEU A 58 -9.58 -29.96 48.47
C LEU A 58 -8.67 -29.66 49.67
N GLY A 59 -7.90 -28.56 49.59
CA GLY A 59 -7.13 -27.96 50.69
C GLY A 59 -6.91 -26.46 50.44
N PRO A 60 -6.84 -25.61 51.49
CA PRO A 60 -7.37 -24.25 51.43
C PRO A 60 -6.40 -23.14 50.95
N SER A 61 -7.02 -22.03 50.56
CA SER A 61 -6.46 -20.80 50.02
C SER A 61 -5.35 -20.16 50.89
N ARG A 62 -4.25 -19.78 50.24
CA ARG A 62 -3.32 -18.75 50.73
C ARG A 62 -3.33 -17.57 49.75
N THR A 63 -3.84 -16.43 50.22
CA THR A 63 -3.87 -15.15 49.51
C THR A 63 -2.46 -14.55 49.48
N GLY A 64 -1.75 -14.77 48.36
CA GLY A 64 -0.49 -14.09 48.06
C GLY A 64 -0.76 -12.78 47.31
N ARG A 65 -0.48 -11.64 47.94
CA ARG A 65 -0.43 -10.33 47.26
C ARG A 65 0.74 -10.33 46.27
N HIS A 66 0.45 -10.46 44.98
CA HIS A 66 1.43 -10.16 43.93
C HIS A 66 1.56 -8.64 43.79
N ARG A 67 2.72 -8.10 44.23
CA ARG A 67 3.16 -6.77 43.81
C ARG A 67 3.54 -6.86 42.33
N HIS A 68 2.77 -6.21 41.47
CA HIS A 68 3.18 -5.94 40.09
C HIS A 68 4.39 -4.99 40.13
N TYR A 69 5.59 -5.54 40.00
CA TYR A 69 6.74 -4.76 39.58
C TYR A 69 6.54 -4.44 38.10
N ARG A 70 6.19 -3.18 37.81
CA ARG A 70 6.31 -2.62 36.46
C ARG A 70 7.79 -2.61 36.14
N VAL A 71 8.26 -3.62 35.43
CA VAL A 71 9.58 -3.62 34.78
C VAL A 71 9.53 -2.45 33.80
N ARG A 72 10.34 -1.41 34.03
CA ARG A 72 10.53 -0.36 33.03
C ARG A 72 11.16 -1.03 31.80
N PRO A 73 10.63 -0.82 30.59
CA PRO A 73 11.30 -1.29 29.38
C PRO A 73 12.72 -0.72 29.36
N PRO A 74 13.71 -1.48 28.87
CA PRO A 74 15.08 -1.01 28.74
C PRO A 74 15.12 0.27 27.87
N PRO A 75 16.11 1.15 28.08
CA PRO A 75 16.25 2.35 27.28
C PRO A 75 16.41 1.99 25.79
N LEU A 76 15.60 2.63 24.95
CA LEU A 76 15.58 2.47 23.49
C LEU A 76 16.97 2.83 22.93
N GLN A 77 17.61 1.89 22.22
CA GLN A 77 18.89 2.10 21.54
C GLN A 77 18.65 2.48 20.07
N PRO A 78 19.58 3.23 19.45
CA PRO A 78 19.49 3.56 18.03
C PRO A 78 19.47 2.31 17.15
N PRO A 79 18.66 2.30 16.07
CA PRO A 79 18.66 1.24 15.08
C PRO A 79 20.05 1.13 14.50
N ASN A 80 20.56 -0.10 14.44
CA ASN A 80 21.84 -0.36 13.80
C ASN A 80 21.68 -0.10 12.28
N PRO A 81 22.25 0.98 11.73
CA PRO A 81 22.06 1.31 10.32
C PRO A 81 22.65 0.23 9.41
N HIS A 82 23.68 -0.49 9.87
CA HIS A 82 24.28 -1.61 9.14
C HIS A 82 23.32 -2.79 8.99
N SER A 83 22.52 -3.11 10.01
CA SER A 83 21.53 -4.18 9.94
C SER A 83 20.44 -3.85 8.92
N LEU A 84 19.94 -2.61 8.93
CA LEU A 84 18.95 -2.15 7.96
C LEU A 84 19.53 -2.13 6.53
N GLN A 85 20.76 -1.65 6.37
CA GLN A 85 21.47 -1.68 5.09
C GLN A 85 21.61 -3.11 4.54
N THR A 86 21.95 -4.05 5.41
CA THR A 86 22.07 -5.48 5.06
C THR A 86 20.72 -6.07 4.63
N ALA A 87 19.64 -5.73 5.35
CA ALA A 87 18.29 -6.16 4.99
C ALA A 87 17.85 -5.62 3.62
N LEU A 88 18.11 -4.33 3.34
CA LEU A 88 17.84 -3.72 2.04
C LEU A 88 18.63 -4.39 0.91
N HIS A 89 19.89 -4.75 1.14
CA HIS A 89 20.70 -5.49 0.16
C HIS A 89 20.20 -6.92 -0.06
N LYS A 90 19.75 -7.61 0.99
CA LYS A 90 19.12 -8.94 0.86
C LYS A 90 17.87 -8.86 -0.02
N ILE A 91 17.01 -7.87 0.23
CA ILE A 91 15.81 -7.61 -0.58
C ILE A 91 16.17 -7.29 -2.04
N GLN A 92 17.17 -6.45 -2.28
CA GLN A 92 17.66 -6.16 -3.63
C GLN A 92 18.18 -7.41 -4.37
N ASN A 93 18.75 -8.38 -3.66
CA ASN A 93 19.16 -9.65 -4.24
C ASN A 93 17.98 -10.57 -4.56
N SER A 94 16.96 -10.61 -3.70
CA SER A 94 15.72 -11.35 -3.93
C SER A 94 14.89 -10.75 -5.08
N HIS A 95 14.93 -9.43 -5.21
CA HIS A 95 14.12 -8.66 -6.17
C HIS A 95 14.98 -7.75 -7.06
N PRO A 96 15.56 -8.29 -8.14
CA PRO A 96 16.49 -7.55 -8.99
C PRO A 96 15.95 -6.23 -9.57
N ILE A 97 14.63 -6.08 -9.74
CA ILE A 97 14.01 -4.84 -10.23
C ILE A 97 14.28 -3.64 -9.32
N LEU A 98 14.49 -3.87 -8.01
CA LEU A 98 14.87 -2.82 -7.06
C LEU A 98 16.32 -2.36 -7.20
N ARG A 99 17.12 -3.04 -8.03
CA ARG A 99 18.47 -2.65 -8.42
C ARG A 99 18.48 -2.00 -9.80
N SER A 100 17.37 -1.42 -10.24
CA SER A 100 17.32 -0.77 -11.54
C SER A 100 17.64 0.72 -11.49
N THR A 101 18.14 1.21 -12.62
CA THR A 101 18.30 2.62 -12.95
C THR A 101 17.43 2.97 -14.14
N LEU A 102 17.05 4.25 -14.22
CA LEU A 102 16.33 4.85 -15.33
C LEU A 102 17.31 5.62 -16.20
N SER A 103 17.32 5.33 -17.50
CA SER A 103 17.99 6.17 -18.50
C SER A 103 17.07 7.30 -18.91
N ILE A 104 17.59 8.51 -19.13
CA ILE A 104 16.79 9.69 -19.49
C ILE A 104 16.91 9.96 -21.00
N PRO A 105 15.81 10.22 -21.74
CA PRO A 105 14.42 10.22 -21.29
C PRO A 105 13.97 8.82 -20.84
N PRO A 106 13.14 8.73 -19.77
CA PRO A 106 12.79 7.49 -19.06
C PRO A 106 12.01 6.52 -19.95
N THR A 107 12.76 5.81 -20.77
CA THR A 107 12.23 4.87 -21.78
C THR A 107 12.61 3.44 -21.42
N ASN A 108 13.69 3.24 -20.68
CA ASN A 108 14.22 1.93 -20.34
C ASN A 108 14.70 1.88 -18.88
N ILE A 109 14.62 0.68 -18.30
CA ILE A 109 15.23 0.34 -17.02
C ILE A 109 16.42 -0.60 -17.25
N SER A 110 17.53 -0.34 -16.58
CA SER A 110 18.73 -1.18 -16.57
C SER A 110 18.87 -1.81 -15.20
N ILE A 111 19.05 -3.14 -15.09
CA ILE A 111 19.20 -3.83 -13.81
C ILE A 111 20.67 -4.06 -13.52
N HIS A 112 21.15 -3.56 -12.37
CA HIS A 112 22.52 -3.80 -11.93
C HIS A 112 22.71 -5.22 -11.38
N PRO A 113 23.91 -5.81 -11.56
CA PRO A 113 24.21 -7.16 -11.08
C PRO A 113 24.33 -7.25 -9.55
N THR A 114 24.63 -6.14 -8.88
CA THR A 114 24.88 -6.07 -7.44
C THR A 114 23.95 -5.06 -6.75
N PRO A 115 23.58 -5.30 -5.48
CA PRO A 115 22.89 -4.30 -4.68
C PRO A 115 23.71 -3.02 -4.59
N HIS A 116 23.03 -1.89 -4.64
CA HIS A 116 23.67 -0.57 -4.61
C HIS A 116 22.85 0.48 -3.84
N LEU A 117 21.67 0.11 -3.31
CA LEU A 117 20.87 1.03 -2.50
C LEU A 117 21.65 1.37 -1.23
N THR A 118 21.86 2.65 -0.97
CA THR A 118 22.53 3.16 0.23
C THR A 118 21.53 3.86 1.14
N LEU A 119 21.60 3.57 2.44
CA LEU A 119 20.82 4.24 3.45
C LEU A 119 21.46 5.61 3.78
N HIS A 120 20.74 6.69 3.50
CA HIS A 120 21.20 8.04 3.76
C HIS A 120 20.68 8.55 5.11
N ASN A 121 21.54 9.13 5.93
CA ASN A 121 21.11 9.86 7.12
C ASN A 121 20.59 11.23 6.69
N SER A 122 19.34 11.54 7.01
CA SER A 122 18.78 12.87 6.78
C SER A 122 19.49 13.92 7.66
N PRO A 123 19.91 15.06 7.10
CA PRO A 123 20.40 16.18 7.89
C PRO A 123 19.25 16.93 8.60
N TYR A 124 17.99 16.66 8.24
CA TYR A 124 16.82 17.34 8.77
C TYR A 124 16.21 16.57 9.94
N SER A 125 15.95 17.28 11.03
CA SER A 125 15.12 16.80 12.15
C SER A 125 13.68 17.23 11.90
N LEU A 126 12.86 16.29 11.43
CA LEU A 126 11.42 16.50 11.24
C LEU A 126 10.66 15.90 12.43
N PRO A 127 9.62 16.57 12.96
CA PRO A 127 9.04 16.17 14.25
C PRO A 127 8.02 15.01 14.13
N SER A 128 7.56 14.66 12.93
CA SER A 128 6.51 13.65 12.76
C SER A 128 6.67 12.85 11.45
N LEU A 129 6.14 11.61 11.47
CA LEU A 129 6.10 10.72 10.31
C LEU A 129 5.36 11.33 9.11
N HIS A 130 4.30 12.10 9.39
CA HIS A 130 3.49 12.78 8.38
C HIS A 130 4.29 13.85 7.62
N LEU A 131 5.08 14.67 8.33
CA LEU A 131 5.93 15.68 7.68
C LEU A 131 7.10 15.05 6.92
N ILE A 132 7.61 13.90 7.38
CA ILE A 132 8.59 13.13 6.61
C ILE A 132 7.97 12.63 5.31
N ALA A 133 6.74 12.10 5.34
CA ALA A 133 6.03 11.66 4.14
C ALA A 133 5.81 12.81 3.15
N GLU A 134 5.37 13.98 3.62
CA GLU A 134 5.24 15.16 2.76
C GLU A 134 6.59 15.59 2.18
N HIS A 135 7.64 15.65 3.00
CA HIS A 135 8.98 15.98 2.53
C HIS A 135 9.43 15.02 1.43
N GLU A 136 9.36 13.71 1.68
CA GLU A 136 9.78 12.64 0.77
C GLU A 136 8.97 12.61 -0.54
N LEU A 137 7.66 12.88 -0.48
CA LEU A 137 6.82 13.00 -1.68
C LEU A 137 7.23 14.20 -2.56
N ASN A 138 7.77 15.26 -1.97
CA ASN A 138 8.16 16.47 -2.68
C ASN A 138 9.62 16.48 -3.12
N GLN A 139 10.38 15.44 -2.78
CA GLN A 139 11.72 15.24 -3.31
C GLN A 139 11.62 14.34 -4.56
N ASN A 140 11.65 14.94 -5.76
CA ASN A 140 11.58 14.19 -7.03
C ASN A 140 12.95 14.16 -7.75
N PRO A 141 13.79 13.14 -7.49
CA PRO A 141 15.11 13.04 -8.11
C PRO A 141 15.02 12.74 -9.61
N TRP A 142 13.89 12.17 -10.07
CA TRP A 142 13.70 11.75 -11.45
C TRP A 142 13.31 12.91 -12.39
N THR A 143 12.78 14.02 -11.84
CA THR A 143 12.56 15.25 -12.63
C THR A 143 13.81 16.11 -12.69
N ALA A 144 14.54 16.27 -11.57
CA ALA A 144 15.77 17.06 -11.54
C ALA A 144 16.88 16.46 -12.44
N ALA A 145 16.92 15.13 -12.57
CA ALA A 145 17.83 14.46 -13.47
C ALA A 145 17.47 14.68 -14.96
N ALA A 146 16.19 14.95 -15.29
CA ALA A 146 15.77 15.23 -16.66
C ALA A 146 16.25 16.59 -17.18
N ASP A 147 16.55 17.52 -16.25
CA ASP A 147 17.16 18.82 -16.54
C ASP A 147 18.70 18.77 -16.52
N ALA A 148 19.29 17.66 -16.05
CA ALA A 148 20.72 17.40 -16.03
C ALA A 148 21.16 16.55 -17.23
N ASP A 149 22.46 16.27 -17.32
CA ASP A 149 23.11 15.57 -18.44
C ASP A 149 22.30 14.35 -18.93
N ALA A 150 21.97 14.30 -20.22
CA ALA A 150 21.03 13.34 -20.80
C ALA A 150 21.47 11.86 -20.68
N ASP A 151 22.75 11.63 -20.33
CA ASP A 151 23.33 10.29 -20.18
C ASP A 151 23.34 9.78 -18.72
N ALA A 152 22.80 10.55 -17.75
CA ALA A 152 22.83 10.17 -16.33
C ALA A 152 21.78 9.10 -15.98
N GLU A 153 22.25 7.91 -15.60
CA GLU A 153 21.41 6.87 -15.01
C GLU A 153 20.97 7.25 -13.59
N THR A 154 19.66 7.26 -13.33
CA THR A 154 19.10 7.59 -12.01
C THR A 154 18.53 6.36 -11.32
N PRO A 155 18.91 6.05 -10.06
CA PRO A 155 18.35 4.91 -9.32
C PRO A 155 16.82 4.96 -9.22
N THR A 156 16.16 3.80 -9.29
CA THR A 156 14.70 3.70 -9.10
C THR A 156 14.29 3.64 -7.64
N ALA A 157 15.23 3.48 -6.72
CA ALA A 157 14.98 3.31 -5.29
C ALA A 157 15.96 4.17 -4.46
N PHE A 158 15.44 4.83 -3.43
CA PHE A 158 16.20 5.60 -2.45
C PHE A 158 15.74 5.24 -1.04
N ALA A 159 16.66 5.28 -0.08
CA ALA A 159 16.38 5.00 1.32
C ALA A 159 16.98 6.09 2.21
N THR A 160 16.17 6.67 3.08
CA THR A 160 16.58 7.73 4.01
C THR A 160 16.17 7.34 5.43
N ILE A 161 17.04 7.55 6.40
CA ILE A 161 16.73 7.43 7.83
C ILE A 161 16.68 8.81 8.48
N TYR A 162 15.66 9.01 9.31
CA TYR A 162 15.40 10.22 10.07
C TYR A 162 15.45 9.90 11.57
N ALA A 163 16.15 10.72 12.34
CA ALA A 163 16.02 10.72 13.78
C ALA A 163 14.77 11.52 14.19
N LEU A 164 13.93 10.93 15.03
CA LEU A 164 12.74 11.55 15.60
C LEU A 164 12.92 11.81 17.11
N PRO A 165 12.15 12.75 17.69
CA PRO A 165 12.15 12.97 19.12
C PRO A 165 11.81 11.68 19.91
N GLY A 166 12.44 11.53 21.08
CA GLY A 166 12.15 10.42 22.00
C GLY A 166 12.85 9.10 21.67
N ALA A 167 14.04 9.15 21.06
CA ALA A 167 14.79 7.96 20.62
C ALA A 167 13.94 7.08 19.69
N LYS A 168 13.39 7.71 18.66
CA LYS A 168 12.61 7.06 17.61
C LYS A 168 13.26 7.34 16.27
N TRP A 169 13.00 6.49 15.29
CA TRP A 169 13.52 6.69 13.94
C TRP A 169 12.42 6.45 12.91
N ALA A 170 12.59 7.08 11.76
CA ALA A 170 11.77 6.80 10.60
C ALA A 170 12.65 6.44 9.42
N VAL A 171 12.22 5.43 8.67
CA VAL A 171 12.85 5.00 7.42
C VAL A 171 11.89 5.34 6.30
N ALA A 172 12.34 6.19 5.38
CA ALA A 172 11.63 6.50 4.15
C ALA A 172 12.24 5.70 3.01
N LEU A 173 11.40 5.00 2.26
CA LEU A 173 11.75 4.38 0.98
C LEU A 173 11.03 5.12 -0.13
N ARG A 174 11.79 5.68 -1.06
CA ARG A 174 11.25 6.34 -2.24
C ARG A 174 11.51 5.48 -3.45
N LEU A 175 10.45 5.10 -4.13
CA LEU A 175 10.48 4.15 -5.24
C LEU A 175 9.81 4.78 -6.46
N HIS A 176 10.43 4.60 -7.62
CA HIS A 176 9.83 5.00 -8.88
C HIS A 176 8.62 4.12 -9.18
N THR A 177 7.55 4.70 -9.73
CA THR A 177 6.31 3.96 -9.98
C THR A 177 6.52 2.80 -10.95
N MET A 178 7.46 2.89 -11.91
CA MET A 178 7.77 1.78 -12.83
C MET A 178 8.17 0.47 -12.14
N VAL A 179 8.76 0.53 -10.93
CA VAL A 179 9.26 -0.66 -10.23
C VAL A 179 8.45 -1.00 -8.98
N CYS A 180 7.50 -0.14 -8.60
CA CYS A 180 6.77 -0.28 -7.36
C CYS A 180 5.35 0.30 -7.50
N ASP A 181 4.36 -0.58 -7.46
CA ASP A 181 2.98 -0.26 -7.14
C ASP A 181 2.65 -0.49 -5.66
N ARG A 182 1.37 -0.32 -5.28
CA ARG A 182 0.92 -0.49 -3.89
C ARG A 182 1.15 -1.90 -3.36
N THR A 183 0.89 -2.92 -4.18
CA THR A 183 1.12 -4.32 -3.78
C THR A 183 2.60 -4.60 -3.56
N THR A 184 3.47 -4.10 -4.44
CA THR A 184 4.93 -4.18 -4.28
C THR A 184 5.39 -3.49 -3.00
N ALA A 185 4.89 -2.28 -2.72
CA ALA A 185 5.21 -1.54 -1.50
C ALA A 185 4.82 -2.30 -0.22
N VAL A 186 3.69 -3.00 -0.25
CA VAL A 186 3.20 -3.81 0.88
C VAL A 186 4.05 -5.07 1.06
N ALA A 187 4.39 -5.76 -0.03
CA ALA A 187 5.28 -6.93 0.02
C ALA A 187 6.67 -6.54 0.55
N LEU A 188 7.23 -5.44 0.05
CA LEU A 188 8.48 -4.86 0.53
C LEU A 188 8.45 -4.55 2.03
N LEU A 189 7.36 -3.92 2.51
CA LEU A 189 7.16 -3.66 3.93
C LEU A 189 7.17 -4.96 4.76
N ARG A 190 6.48 -6.00 4.29
CA ARG A 190 6.40 -7.28 4.98
C ARG A 190 7.78 -7.96 5.07
N GLU A 191 8.55 -7.96 4.00
CA GLU A 191 9.92 -8.49 3.99
C GLU A 191 10.87 -7.71 4.92
N LEU A 192 10.76 -6.38 4.95
CA LEU A 192 11.55 -5.54 5.86
C LEU A 192 11.22 -5.79 7.32
N CYS A 193 9.97 -6.12 7.62
CA CYS A 193 9.53 -6.53 8.94
C CYS A 193 9.76 -8.03 9.22
N GLY A 194 10.60 -8.70 8.41
CA GLY A 194 11.01 -10.09 8.61
C GLY A 194 9.93 -11.14 8.32
N GLY A 195 8.91 -10.79 7.53
CA GLY A 195 8.05 -11.78 6.90
C GLY A 195 8.87 -12.63 5.94
N GLU A 196 9.18 -13.87 6.34
CA GLU A 196 9.83 -14.83 5.44
C GLU A 196 8.79 -15.42 4.49
N GLU A 197 8.78 -14.92 3.26
CA GLU A 197 8.35 -15.71 2.12
C GLU A 197 9.54 -15.82 1.16
N GLU A 198 10.31 -16.90 1.28
CA GLU A 198 11.32 -17.28 0.27
C GLU A 198 10.60 -17.68 -1.03
N PHE A 199 10.09 -16.70 -1.77
CA PHE A 199 9.87 -16.89 -3.20
C PHE A 199 11.19 -16.60 -3.89
N GLY A 200 12.00 -17.66 -3.99
CA GLY A 200 13.11 -17.68 -4.93
C GLY A 200 12.56 -17.28 -6.30
N ALA A 201 13.10 -16.21 -6.87
CA ALA A 201 12.82 -15.76 -8.22
C ALA A 201 13.13 -16.93 -9.19
N LYS A 202 12.15 -17.81 -9.38
CA LYS A 202 12.11 -18.72 -10.52
C LYS A 202 11.68 -17.86 -11.68
N ASP A 203 12.67 -17.48 -12.48
CA ASP A 203 12.58 -16.97 -13.85
C ASP A 203 11.25 -16.33 -14.28
N GLY A 204 11.31 -15.05 -14.65
CA GLY A 204 10.26 -14.38 -15.40
C GLY A 204 9.33 -13.59 -14.47
N VAL A 205 9.09 -12.31 -14.67
CA VAL A 205 8.92 -11.62 -15.94
C VAL A 205 9.05 -10.12 -15.62
N ASN A 206 10.17 -9.47 -15.94
CA ASN A 206 10.30 -8.00 -15.86
C ASN A 206 9.65 -7.35 -17.11
N LEU A 207 8.42 -7.76 -17.42
CA LEU A 207 7.68 -7.17 -18.54
C LEU A 207 6.68 -6.18 -17.98
N GLY A 208 6.49 -5.07 -18.72
CA GLY A 208 5.39 -4.16 -18.46
C GLY A 208 4.06 -4.90 -18.53
N ILE A 209 3.10 -4.43 -17.73
CA ILE A 209 1.73 -4.97 -17.64
C ILE A 209 1.10 -5.19 -19.02
N GLU A 210 1.41 -4.32 -20.00
CA GLU A 210 0.90 -4.34 -21.37
C GLU A 210 1.21 -5.65 -22.10
N LYS A 211 2.36 -6.27 -21.79
CA LYS A 211 2.79 -7.54 -22.38
C LYS A 211 2.19 -8.76 -21.68
N LEU A 212 1.54 -8.56 -20.54
CA LEU A 212 0.96 -9.61 -19.70
C LEU A 212 -0.56 -9.58 -19.69
N VAL A 213 -1.18 -8.60 -20.37
CA VAL A 213 -2.62 -8.59 -20.59
C VAL A 213 -3.00 -9.82 -21.43
N PRO A 214 -3.94 -10.66 -20.99
CA PRO A 214 -4.35 -11.83 -21.75
C PRO A 214 -4.85 -11.45 -23.15
N SER A 215 -4.50 -12.27 -24.14
CA SER A 215 -4.89 -12.05 -25.53
C SER A 215 -6.40 -11.84 -25.67
N GLY A 216 -6.80 -10.77 -26.34
CA GLY A 216 -8.21 -10.41 -26.53
C GLY A 216 -8.87 -9.64 -25.37
N ARG A 217 -8.19 -9.42 -24.24
CA ARG A 217 -8.73 -8.62 -23.12
C ARG A 217 -8.33 -7.15 -23.13
N GLY A 218 -7.24 -6.78 -23.80
CA GLY A 218 -6.79 -5.39 -23.97
C GLY A 218 -7.05 -4.80 -25.35
N SER A 219 -7.56 -5.60 -26.30
CA SER A 219 -7.74 -5.15 -27.68
C SER A 219 -8.99 -4.29 -27.81
N LYS A 220 -8.80 -3.04 -28.23
CA LYS A 220 -9.86 -2.08 -28.56
C LYS A 220 -9.60 -1.52 -29.94
N ALA A 221 -10.64 -1.45 -30.78
CA ALA A 221 -10.50 -0.89 -32.12
C ALA A 221 -10.07 0.59 -32.04
N LEU A 222 -9.22 1.04 -32.96
CA LEU A 222 -8.67 2.41 -32.95
C LEU A 222 -9.73 3.51 -32.90
N TRP A 223 -10.87 3.33 -33.57
CA TRP A 223 -11.99 4.28 -33.52
C TRP A 223 -12.65 4.35 -32.14
N ALA A 224 -12.76 3.22 -31.42
CA ALA A 224 -13.27 3.19 -30.06
C ALA A 224 -12.30 3.88 -29.09
N ARG A 225 -10.98 3.69 -29.27
CA ARG A 225 -9.95 4.44 -28.53
C ARG A 225 -10.07 5.95 -28.76
N GLY A 226 -10.21 6.37 -30.01
CA GLY A 226 -10.39 7.79 -30.37
C GLY A 226 -11.66 8.39 -29.76
N PHE A 227 -12.78 7.66 -29.80
CA PHE A 227 -14.04 8.11 -29.19
C PHE A 227 -13.94 8.22 -27.67
N ASP A 228 -13.30 7.26 -27.02
CA ASP A 228 -13.17 7.27 -25.56
C ASP A 228 -12.18 8.32 -25.09
N LEU A 229 -11.06 8.55 -25.79
CA LEU A 229 -10.15 9.66 -25.48
C LEU A 229 -10.86 11.02 -25.56
N VAL A 230 -11.68 11.23 -26.59
CA VAL A 230 -12.53 12.43 -26.73
C VAL A 230 -13.59 12.44 -25.62
N GLY A 231 -14.23 11.31 -25.34
CA GLY A 231 -15.25 11.17 -24.30
C GLY A 231 -14.73 11.51 -22.91
N TYR A 232 -13.59 10.97 -22.51
CA TYR A 232 -12.94 11.30 -21.25
C TYR A 232 -12.54 12.77 -21.18
N SER A 233 -11.94 13.30 -22.25
CA SER A 233 -11.50 14.70 -22.31
C SER A 233 -12.67 15.69 -22.27
N LEU A 234 -13.78 15.40 -22.96
CA LEU A 234 -14.97 16.26 -22.95
C LEU A 234 -15.74 16.13 -21.62
N ASN A 235 -15.80 14.93 -21.06
CA ASN A 235 -16.47 14.72 -19.78
C ASN A 235 -15.68 15.32 -18.62
N SER A 236 -14.34 15.42 -18.68
CA SER A 236 -13.58 16.09 -17.62
C SER A 236 -13.98 17.55 -17.40
N PHE A 237 -14.47 18.24 -18.44
CA PHE A 237 -15.02 19.60 -18.30
C PHE A 237 -16.38 19.65 -17.59
N ARG A 238 -17.07 18.51 -17.47
CA ARG A 238 -18.38 18.39 -16.82
C ARG A 238 -18.29 17.89 -15.39
N PHE A 239 -17.10 17.49 -14.93
CA PHE A 239 -16.93 16.96 -13.59
C PHE A 239 -16.82 18.08 -12.56
N CYS A 240 -17.58 17.93 -11.48
CA CYS A 240 -17.47 18.74 -10.29
C CYS A 240 -16.22 18.33 -9.52
N ASN A 241 -15.46 19.33 -9.07
CA ASN A 241 -14.30 19.19 -8.20
C ASN A 241 -14.43 20.16 -7.03
N LEU A 242 -13.51 20.08 -6.08
CA LEU A 242 -13.39 21.09 -5.03
C LEU A 242 -12.89 22.41 -5.64
N PRO A 243 -13.33 23.57 -5.11
CA PRO A 243 -12.84 24.85 -5.59
C PRO A 243 -11.33 24.95 -5.36
N PHE A 244 -10.61 25.38 -6.39
CA PHE A 244 -9.17 25.59 -6.30
C PHE A 244 -8.86 26.87 -5.54
N GLN A 245 -7.88 26.81 -4.65
CA GLN A 245 -7.45 27.94 -3.82
C GLN A 245 -6.34 28.73 -4.51
N ASP A 246 -5.34 28.04 -5.05
CA ASP A 246 -4.24 28.66 -5.78
C ASP A 246 -3.98 27.88 -7.06
N SER A 247 -4.30 28.45 -8.22
CA SER A 247 -4.08 27.81 -9.52
C SER A 247 -2.70 28.07 -10.14
N GLU A 248 -1.94 29.03 -9.60
CA GLU A 248 -0.77 29.63 -10.26
C GLU A 248 0.56 29.18 -9.65
N SER A 249 0.60 28.93 -8.34
CA SER A 249 1.83 28.53 -7.65
C SER A 249 2.30 27.12 -7.99
N GLY A 250 3.61 26.90 -7.83
CA GLY A 250 4.25 25.59 -7.96
C GLY A 250 3.58 24.53 -7.09
N ARG A 251 3.34 23.36 -7.68
CA ARG A 251 2.65 22.24 -7.01
C ARG A 251 3.59 21.46 -6.13
N SER A 252 3.07 21.05 -4.98
CA SER A 252 3.66 20.08 -4.06
C SER A 252 2.57 19.14 -3.56
N SER A 253 2.95 18.00 -2.99
CA SER A 253 2.04 17.04 -2.38
C SER A 253 1.97 17.26 -0.87
N ALA A 254 0.75 17.32 -0.33
CA ALA A 254 0.50 17.28 1.10
C ALA A 254 -0.35 16.06 1.45
N VAL A 255 -0.37 15.72 2.74
CA VAL A 255 -1.06 14.56 3.28
C VAL A 255 -1.95 15.00 4.44
N VAL A 256 -3.12 14.39 4.56
CA VAL A 256 -3.94 14.40 5.77
C VAL A 256 -4.30 12.94 6.08
N ARG A 257 -4.37 12.55 7.36
CA ARG A 257 -4.69 11.18 7.74
C ARG A 257 -6.15 11.05 8.17
N LEU A 258 -6.88 10.11 7.58
CA LEU A 258 -8.17 9.66 8.08
C LEU A 258 -7.95 8.41 8.92
N ARG A 259 -8.43 8.41 10.17
CA ARG A 259 -8.35 7.25 11.07
C ARG A 259 -9.69 6.93 11.70
N LEU A 260 -10.09 5.67 11.63
CA LEU A 260 -11.22 5.11 12.37
C LEU A 260 -10.72 4.13 13.43
N ALA A 261 -11.37 4.09 14.58
CA ALA A 261 -11.08 3.12 15.62
C ALA A 261 -11.45 1.69 15.16
N PRO A 262 -10.94 0.63 15.81
CA PRO A 262 -11.26 -0.75 15.43
C PRO A 262 -12.76 -1.06 15.40
N GLU A 263 -13.52 -0.58 16.39
CA GLU A 263 -14.97 -0.80 16.45
C GLU A 263 -15.74 -0.07 15.33
N GLU A 264 -15.33 1.15 15.00
CA GLU A 264 -15.89 1.92 13.88
C GLU A 264 -15.57 1.25 12.54
N THR A 265 -14.34 0.78 12.39
CA THR A 265 -13.86 0.08 11.20
C THR A 265 -14.61 -1.24 11.01
N LEU A 266 -14.78 -2.01 12.08
CA LEU A 266 -15.52 -3.28 12.03
C LEU A 266 -16.97 -3.07 11.58
N ARG A 267 -17.64 -2.04 12.09
CA ARG A 267 -19.02 -1.71 11.68
C ARG A 267 -19.08 -1.31 10.22
N LEU A 268 -18.19 -0.43 9.77
CA LEU A 268 -18.10 -0.02 8.36
C LEU A 268 -17.88 -1.22 7.43
N LEU A 269 -16.94 -2.12 7.76
CA LEU A 269 -16.67 -3.32 6.98
C LEU A 269 -17.84 -4.31 6.99
N SER A 270 -18.54 -4.42 8.12
CA SER A 270 -19.75 -5.25 8.22
C SER A 270 -20.87 -4.72 7.32
N GLY A 271 -21.11 -3.40 7.34
CA GLY A 271 -22.10 -2.76 6.46
C GLY A 271 -21.76 -2.94 4.97
N CYS A 272 -20.48 -2.86 4.60
CA CYS A 272 -20.01 -3.18 3.24
C CYS A 272 -20.30 -4.65 2.87
N LYS A 273 -19.96 -5.58 3.78
CA LYS A 273 -20.15 -7.02 3.57
C LYS A 273 -21.62 -7.40 3.39
N GLU A 274 -22.52 -6.87 4.21
CA GLU A 274 -23.97 -7.11 4.12
C GLU A 274 -24.56 -6.69 2.77
N ARG A 275 -23.99 -5.64 2.18
CA ARG A 275 -24.41 -5.10 0.88
C ARG A 275 -23.65 -5.70 -0.30
N GLY A 276 -22.68 -6.58 -0.04
CA GLY A 276 -21.87 -7.22 -1.08
C GLY A 276 -20.93 -6.25 -1.81
N ILE A 277 -20.50 -5.17 -1.15
CA ILE A 277 -19.60 -4.17 -1.71
C ILE A 277 -18.26 -4.13 -0.98
N LYS A 278 -17.23 -3.59 -1.64
CA LYS A 278 -15.92 -3.34 -1.02
C LYS A 278 -15.84 -1.93 -0.42
N LEU A 279 -14.88 -1.72 0.48
CA LEU A 279 -14.63 -0.44 1.16
C LEU A 279 -14.44 0.72 0.17
N CYS A 280 -13.87 0.47 -1.01
CA CYS A 280 -13.69 1.47 -2.06
C CYS A 280 -14.98 2.18 -2.48
N GLY A 281 -16.12 1.45 -2.50
CA GLY A 281 -17.43 2.02 -2.81
C GLY A 281 -17.92 2.97 -1.72
N ALA A 282 -17.77 2.57 -0.45
CA ALA A 282 -18.09 3.39 0.71
C ALA A 282 -17.20 4.65 0.79
N MET A 283 -15.89 4.52 0.55
CA MET A 283 -14.95 5.64 0.54
C MET A 283 -15.27 6.64 -0.58
N GLY A 284 -15.55 6.15 -1.79
CA GLY A 284 -15.96 7.00 -2.92
C GLY A 284 -17.26 7.75 -2.64
N ALA A 285 -18.25 7.08 -2.06
CA ALA A 285 -19.52 7.70 -1.67
C ALA A 285 -19.32 8.79 -0.60
N ALA A 286 -18.63 8.48 0.49
CA ALA A 286 -18.33 9.45 1.55
C ALA A 286 -17.55 10.66 1.00
N GLY A 287 -16.59 10.43 0.10
CA GLY A 287 -15.83 11.48 -0.56
C GLY A 287 -16.70 12.45 -1.37
N MET A 288 -17.56 11.92 -2.23
CA MET A 288 -18.42 12.76 -3.08
C MET A 288 -19.49 13.50 -2.27
N MET A 289 -20.07 12.84 -1.25
CA MET A 289 -21.02 13.49 -0.33
C MET A 289 -20.33 14.61 0.45
N ALA A 290 -19.15 14.37 1.02
CA ALA A 290 -18.39 15.39 1.73
C ALA A 290 -18.03 16.58 0.84
N ALA A 291 -17.62 16.33 -0.41
CA ALA A 291 -17.33 17.38 -1.38
C ALA A 291 -18.57 18.22 -1.73
N HIS A 292 -19.72 17.56 -1.97
CA HIS A 292 -20.98 18.25 -2.23
C HIS A 292 -21.41 19.11 -1.04
N THR A 293 -21.38 18.55 0.17
CA THR A 293 -21.71 19.27 1.40
C THR A 293 -20.80 20.48 1.65
N SER A 294 -19.49 20.35 1.39
CA SER A 294 -18.53 21.45 1.60
C SER A 294 -18.83 22.72 0.78
N LYS A 295 -19.56 22.56 -0.34
CA LYS A 295 -19.91 23.66 -1.24
C LYS A 295 -21.19 24.40 -0.83
N GLN A 296 -21.93 23.91 0.16
CA GLN A 296 -23.17 24.52 0.67
C GLN A 296 -24.18 24.81 -0.46
N LEU A 297 -24.28 23.90 -1.42
CA LEU A 297 -25.19 24.05 -2.56
C LEU A 297 -26.65 23.91 -2.10
N PRO A 298 -27.61 24.52 -2.81
CA PRO A 298 -29.04 24.27 -2.59
C PRO A 298 -29.36 22.76 -2.62
N GLU A 299 -30.29 22.31 -1.78
CA GLU A 299 -30.57 20.87 -1.58
C GLU A 299 -30.83 20.10 -2.88
N HIS A 300 -31.46 20.72 -3.87
CA HIS A 300 -31.80 20.08 -5.15
C HIS A 300 -30.71 20.18 -6.23
N GLN A 301 -29.56 20.78 -5.92
CA GLN A 301 -28.49 20.93 -6.89
C GLN A 301 -27.70 19.63 -7.04
N TRP A 302 -27.73 19.09 -8.25
CA TRP A 302 -26.96 17.92 -8.64
C TRP A 302 -25.54 18.31 -9.06
N GLU A 303 -24.58 17.49 -8.66
CA GLU A 303 -23.20 17.56 -9.11
C GLU A 303 -22.72 16.19 -9.59
N LYS A 304 -21.94 16.20 -10.67
CA LYS A 304 -21.39 14.98 -11.26
C LYS A 304 -19.94 14.83 -10.88
N TYR A 305 -19.62 13.81 -10.09
CA TYR A 305 -18.26 13.53 -9.63
C TYR A 305 -17.68 12.34 -10.38
N ALA A 306 -16.36 12.37 -10.61
CA ALA A 306 -15.63 11.24 -11.18
C ALA A 306 -14.74 10.60 -10.11
N ILE A 307 -14.75 9.27 -10.03
CA ILE A 307 -13.93 8.45 -9.12
C ILE A 307 -13.08 7.51 -9.95
N VAL A 308 -11.79 7.45 -9.62
CA VAL A 308 -10.87 6.47 -10.18
C VAL A 308 -10.63 5.36 -9.15
N THR A 309 -10.87 4.11 -9.53
CA THR A 309 -10.55 2.95 -8.71
C THR A 309 -9.32 2.25 -9.31
N LEU A 310 -8.23 2.18 -8.55
CA LEU A 310 -7.05 1.43 -8.93
C LEU A 310 -7.21 -0.05 -8.58
N VAL A 311 -6.79 -0.92 -9.50
CA VAL A 311 -6.97 -2.37 -9.47
C VAL A 311 -5.62 -3.05 -9.60
N ASP A 312 -5.30 -3.97 -8.68
CA ASP A 312 -4.14 -4.86 -8.84
C ASP A 312 -4.48 -5.93 -9.88
N CYS A 313 -3.81 -5.88 -11.03
CA CYS A 313 -4.12 -6.74 -12.16
C CYS A 313 -3.42 -8.10 -12.08
N ARG A 314 -2.48 -8.32 -11.16
CA ARG A 314 -1.61 -9.52 -11.11
C ARG A 314 -2.37 -10.85 -11.29
N ALA A 315 -3.50 -11.02 -10.61
CA ALA A 315 -4.31 -12.24 -10.69
C ALA A 315 -5.03 -12.42 -12.03
N SER A 316 -5.17 -11.35 -12.82
CA SER A 316 -5.86 -11.32 -14.12
C SER A 316 -4.90 -11.28 -15.32
N LEU A 317 -3.59 -11.31 -15.09
CA LEU A 317 -2.56 -11.38 -16.13
C LEU A 317 -2.35 -12.82 -16.62
N ASP A 318 -1.65 -12.96 -17.76
CA ASP A 318 -1.28 -14.25 -18.33
C ASP A 318 0.24 -14.33 -18.59
N PRO A 319 1.00 -15.12 -17.81
CA PRO A 319 0.53 -15.88 -16.64
C PRO A 319 0.17 -14.97 -15.46
N PRO A 320 -0.68 -15.42 -14.51
CA PRO A 320 -0.93 -14.69 -13.28
C PRO A 320 0.36 -14.47 -12.49
N LEU A 321 0.50 -13.29 -11.90
CA LEU A 321 1.66 -12.92 -11.09
C LEU A 321 1.38 -13.08 -9.60
N HIS A 322 2.42 -13.38 -8.83
CA HIS A 322 2.41 -13.39 -7.38
C HIS A 322 2.55 -11.95 -6.83
N PRO A 323 2.01 -11.62 -5.64
CA PRO A 323 2.22 -10.31 -5.01
C PRO A 323 3.69 -9.91 -4.84
N TYR A 324 4.60 -10.90 -4.75
CA TYR A 324 6.04 -10.71 -4.64
C TYR A 324 6.74 -10.58 -6.00
N ASN A 325 6.01 -10.63 -7.12
CA ASN A 325 6.51 -10.11 -8.39
C ASN A 325 6.47 -8.58 -8.32
N PHE A 326 7.61 -7.98 -7.99
CA PHE A 326 7.75 -6.54 -7.83
C PHE A 326 7.66 -5.84 -9.19
N GLY A 327 6.98 -4.68 -9.22
CA GLY A 327 6.76 -3.90 -10.43
C GLY A 327 5.49 -3.07 -10.37
N PHE A 328 5.09 -2.52 -11.51
CA PHE A 328 3.84 -1.79 -11.66
C PHE A 328 2.82 -2.63 -12.44
N TYR A 329 1.89 -3.25 -11.71
CA TYR A 329 0.85 -4.09 -12.30
C TYR A 329 -0.54 -3.63 -11.89
N HIS A 330 -0.69 -2.33 -11.63
CA HIS A 330 -1.99 -1.71 -11.41
C HIS A 330 -2.54 -1.11 -12.70
N SER A 331 -3.87 -1.19 -12.84
CA SER A 331 -4.61 -0.37 -13.79
C SER A 331 -5.67 0.45 -13.06
N ALA A 332 -6.44 1.24 -13.80
CA ALA A 332 -7.45 2.15 -13.28
C ALA A 332 -8.77 1.99 -14.03
N ILE A 333 -9.87 2.16 -13.29
CA ILE A 333 -11.21 2.31 -13.85
C ILE A 333 -11.76 3.67 -13.41
N LEU A 334 -12.18 4.49 -14.37
CA LEU A 334 -12.85 5.76 -14.11
C LEU A 334 -14.37 5.60 -14.22
N ASN A 335 -15.09 5.93 -13.15
CA ASN A 335 -16.55 5.96 -13.11
C ASN A 335 -17.04 7.36 -12.75
N THR A 336 -18.29 7.67 -13.10
CA THR A 336 -18.90 8.96 -12.79
C THR A 336 -20.25 8.76 -12.10
N HIS A 337 -20.52 9.57 -11.08
CA HIS A 337 -21.74 9.48 -10.29
C HIS A 337 -22.34 10.86 -10.03
N ASP A 338 -23.65 10.96 -10.17
CA ASP A 338 -24.41 12.15 -9.82
C ASP A 338 -24.82 12.09 -8.35
N VAL A 339 -24.59 13.20 -7.64
CA VAL A 339 -24.86 13.40 -6.21
C VAL A 339 -25.74 14.64 -6.03
N CYS A 340 -26.76 14.52 -5.18
CA CYS A 340 -27.68 15.60 -4.82
C CYS A 340 -27.81 15.67 -3.30
N GLY A 341 -27.87 16.88 -2.74
CA GLY A 341 -28.12 17.10 -1.32
C GLY A 341 -29.48 16.54 -0.90
N GLY A 342 -29.59 16.06 0.33
CA GLY A 342 -30.87 15.66 0.94
C GLY A 342 -31.60 14.43 0.35
N SER A 343 -31.09 13.80 -0.72
CA SER A 343 -31.77 12.66 -1.39
C SER A 343 -30.89 11.42 -1.61
N ALA A 344 -29.56 11.55 -1.59
CA ALA A 344 -28.67 10.41 -1.74
C ALA A 344 -28.41 9.73 -0.39
N GLU A 345 -29.02 8.58 -0.15
CA GLU A 345 -28.60 7.72 0.96
C GLU A 345 -27.17 7.21 0.70
N PHE A 346 -26.33 7.26 1.73
CA PHE A 346 -24.92 6.91 1.65
C PHE A 346 -24.70 5.52 1.06
N TRP A 347 -25.46 4.53 1.54
CA TRP A 347 -25.33 3.14 1.10
C TRP A 347 -25.81 2.93 -0.34
N ASP A 348 -26.81 3.68 -0.80
CA ASP A 348 -27.25 3.65 -2.21
C ASP A 348 -26.16 4.20 -3.12
N LEU A 349 -25.53 5.31 -2.74
CA LEU A 349 -24.40 5.86 -3.49
C LEU A 349 -23.21 4.88 -3.48
N ALA A 350 -22.88 4.28 -2.34
CA ALA A 350 -21.80 3.29 -2.22
C ALA A 350 -22.06 2.05 -3.10
N ASN A 351 -23.28 1.55 -3.11
CA ASN A 351 -23.72 0.46 -3.98
C ASN A 351 -23.61 0.82 -5.47
N ARG A 352 -24.06 2.02 -5.86
CA ARG A 352 -23.91 2.52 -7.24
C ARG A 352 -22.44 2.65 -7.65
N CYS A 353 -21.59 3.17 -6.77
CA CYS A 353 -20.15 3.28 -7.00
C CYS A 353 -19.53 1.91 -7.28
N TYR A 354 -19.73 0.97 -6.35
CA TYR A 354 -19.15 -0.36 -6.46
C TYR A 354 -19.72 -1.16 -7.64
N THR A 355 -21.03 -1.08 -7.90
CA THR A 355 -21.67 -1.78 -9.02
C THR A 355 -21.16 -1.28 -10.36
N SER A 356 -21.01 0.04 -10.54
CA SER A 356 -20.44 0.61 -11.77
C SER A 356 -19.01 0.13 -11.98
N PHE A 357 -18.20 0.17 -10.91
CA PHE A 357 -16.84 -0.36 -10.91
C PHE A 357 -16.79 -1.84 -11.28
N ASN A 358 -17.56 -2.69 -10.60
CA ASN A 358 -17.55 -4.13 -10.81
C ASN A 358 -18.02 -4.50 -12.24
N ASN A 359 -19.01 -3.79 -12.78
CA ASN A 359 -19.45 -3.98 -14.16
C ASN A 359 -18.36 -3.60 -15.18
N ALA A 360 -17.64 -2.50 -14.94
CA ALA A 360 -16.49 -2.10 -15.75
C ALA A 360 -15.35 -3.14 -15.65
N MET A 361 -15.11 -3.67 -14.46
CA MET A 361 -14.12 -4.73 -14.24
C MET A 361 -14.48 -6.00 -15.03
N ASN A 362 -15.73 -6.45 -14.92
CA ASN A 362 -16.26 -7.63 -15.63
C ASN A 362 -16.27 -7.49 -17.16
N SER A 363 -16.22 -6.25 -17.67
CA SER A 363 -16.11 -5.96 -19.11
C SER A 363 -14.66 -5.72 -19.57
N ASN A 364 -13.68 -6.01 -18.72
CA ASN A 364 -12.25 -5.80 -18.97
C ASN A 364 -11.83 -4.33 -19.20
N LYS A 365 -12.61 -3.35 -18.71
CA LYS A 365 -12.29 -1.93 -18.93
C LYS A 365 -10.94 -1.51 -18.35
N HIS A 366 -10.55 -2.12 -17.23
CA HIS A 366 -9.20 -1.95 -16.66
C HIS A 366 -8.08 -2.32 -17.64
N PHE A 367 -8.32 -3.15 -18.66
CA PHE A 367 -7.34 -3.41 -19.72
C PHE A 367 -7.62 -2.63 -20.99
N THR A 368 -8.88 -2.56 -21.44
CA THR A 368 -9.21 -1.90 -22.72
C THR A 368 -9.03 -0.39 -22.69
N ASP A 369 -9.18 0.23 -21.51
CA ASP A 369 -9.10 1.69 -21.34
C ASP A 369 -7.74 2.11 -20.75
N MET A 370 -6.84 1.15 -20.46
CA MET A 370 -5.55 1.40 -19.81
C MET A 370 -4.69 2.40 -20.60
N ASP A 371 -4.50 2.16 -21.90
CA ASP A 371 -3.74 3.05 -22.79
C ASP A 371 -4.37 4.45 -22.86
N ASP A 372 -5.70 4.51 -22.97
CA ASP A 372 -6.46 5.75 -23.12
C ASP A 372 -6.36 6.62 -21.84
N LEU A 373 -6.51 5.99 -20.67
CA LEU A 373 -6.39 6.67 -19.38
C LEU A 373 -4.93 7.09 -19.10
N ASN A 374 -3.96 6.22 -19.37
CA ASN A 374 -2.54 6.57 -19.21
C ASN A 374 -2.16 7.76 -20.10
N LEU A 375 -2.58 7.74 -21.36
CA LEU A 375 -2.36 8.84 -22.29
C LEU A 375 -3.00 10.14 -21.78
N LEU A 376 -4.26 10.10 -21.34
CA LEU A 376 -4.96 11.27 -20.81
C LEU A 376 -4.24 11.84 -19.59
N MET A 377 -3.79 10.98 -18.68
CA MET A 377 -3.05 11.39 -17.49
C MET A 377 -1.71 12.03 -17.85
N CYS A 378 -0.95 11.42 -18.77
CA CYS A 378 0.29 12.01 -19.29
C CYS A 378 0.03 13.36 -19.96
N LYS A 379 -1.01 13.49 -20.78
CA LYS A 379 -1.34 14.77 -21.44
C LYS A 379 -1.73 15.86 -20.46
N ALA A 380 -2.47 15.51 -19.42
CA ALA A 380 -2.77 16.45 -18.34
C ALA A 380 -1.49 16.87 -17.60
N ILE A 381 -0.54 15.95 -17.39
CA ILE A 381 0.76 16.22 -16.75
C ILE A 381 1.61 17.16 -17.59
N ASP A 382 1.70 16.89 -18.90
CA ASP A 382 2.49 17.67 -19.85
C ASP A 382 1.92 19.08 -20.06
N ASN A 383 0.61 19.25 -19.85
CA ASN A 383 -0.10 20.47 -20.21
C ASN A 383 -1.06 20.92 -19.09
N PRO A 384 -0.56 21.20 -17.88
CA PRO A 384 -1.41 21.56 -16.76
C PRO A 384 -2.26 22.79 -17.12
N GLY A 385 -1.69 23.77 -17.84
CA GLY A 385 -2.32 25.01 -18.29
C GLY A 385 -3.45 24.94 -19.32
N LEU A 386 -3.85 23.74 -19.80
CA LEU A 386 -4.95 23.60 -20.78
C LEU A 386 -6.36 23.85 -20.22
N THR A 387 -6.48 24.20 -18.94
CA THR A 387 -7.73 24.70 -18.34
C THR A 387 -7.50 26.07 -17.72
N PRO A 388 -8.56 26.89 -17.57
CA PRO A 388 -8.45 28.22 -16.96
C PRO A 388 -7.81 28.26 -15.57
N SER A 389 -7.74 27.11 -14.88
CA SER A 389 -7.13 26.92 -13.55
C SER A 389 -5.90 26.00 -13.55
N SER A 390 -5.34 25.70 -14.73
CA SER A 390 -4.19 24.81 -14.90
C SER A 390 -4.36 23.41 -14.26
N SER A 391 -5.56 22.85 -14.29
CA SER A 391 -5.95 21.68 -13.52
C SER A 391 -7.01 20.84 -14.25
N LEU A 392 -6.68 20.26 -15.40
CA LEU A 392 -7.48 19.16 -15.94
C LEU A 392 -7.43 18.01 -14.92
N ARG A 393 -8.34 18.04 -13.94
CA ARG A 393 -8.53 16.95 -13.00
C ARG A 393 -9.38 15.93 -13.71
N THR A 394 -8.75 14.82 -14.06
CA THR A 394 -9.40 13.69 -14.71
C THR A 394 -10.46 13.08 -13.80
N SER A 395 -10.34 13.26 -12.49
CA SER A 395 -11.33 12.84 -11.50
C SER A 395 -11.28 13.68 -10.22
N PHE A 396 -12.26 13.49 -9.33
CA PHE A 396 -12.28 14.10 -8.01
C PHE A 396 -11.45 13.29 -7.01
N MET A 397 -11.61 11.96 -6.97
CA MET A 397 -10.94 11.12 -5.98
C MET A 397 -10.42 9.84 -6.62
N ALA A 398 -9.28 9.34 -6.14
CA ALA A 398 -8.86 7.98 -6.41
C ALA A 398 -8.81 7.12 -5.13
N VAL A 399 -9.23 5.87 -5.28
CA VAL A 399 -9.29 4.83 -4.23
C VAL A 399 -8.73 3.53 -4.79
N PHE A 400 -8.39 2.58 -3.93
CA PHE A 400 -7.99 1.23 -4.36
C PHE A 400 -9.13 0.26 -4.18
N GLU A 401 -9.28 -0.71 -5.09
CA GLU A 401 -10.32 -1.73 -5.01
C GLU A 401 -10.23 -2.53 -3.69
N ASP A 402 -9.05 -3.10 -3.44
CA ASP A 402 -8.80 -3.94 -2.27
C ASP A 402 -8.05 -3.15 -1.19
N SER A 403 -8.48 -3.33 0.05
CA SER A 403 -7.80 -2.74 1.20
C SER A 403 -6.57 -3.54 1.58
N VAL A 404 -5.49 -2.85 1.94
CA VAL A 404 -4.33 -3.49 2.58
C VAL A 404 -4.70 -3.84 4.00
N ILE A 405 -4.62 -5.12 4.35
CA ILE A 405 -4.85 -5.60 5.71
C ILE A 405 -3.49 -6.04 6.27
N ASN A 406 -3.09 -5.44 7.39
CA ASN A 406 -1.85 -5.75 8.08
C ASN A 406 -2.09 -5.88 9.60
N ASN A 407 -1.90 -7.08 10.14
CA ASN A 407 -2.01 -7.36 11.57
C ASN A 407 -0.61 -7.48 12.20
N PHE A 408 0.16 -6.39 12.17
CA PHE A 408 1.54 -6.43 12.66
C PHE A 408 1.63 -6.74 14.16
N SER A 409 0.62 -6.35 14.95
CA SER A 409 0.56 -6.67 16.38
C SER A 409 0.55 -8.17 16.68
N GLU A 410 0.10 -9.00 15.73
CA GLU A 410 0.02 -10.46 15.88
C GLU A 410 1.29 -11.20 15.45
N SER A 411 2.16 -10.54 14.67
CA SER A 411 3.41 -11.17 14.19
C SER A 411 4.55 -10.93 15.19
N ALA A 412 5.12 -12.02 15.73
CA ALA A 412 6.28 -11.96 16.63
C ALA A 412 7.45 -11.15 16.03
N VAL A 413 7.64 -11.24 14.72
CA VAL A 413 8.74 -10.57 14.01
C VAL A 413 8.56 -9.04 13.93
N SER A 414 7.32 -8.53 13.82
CA SER A 414 7.11 -7.07 13.85
C SER A 414 7.28 -6.48 15.25
N GLN A 415 7.04 -7.27 16.30
CA GLN A 415 7.37 -6.89 17.67
C GLN A 415 8.89 -6.88 17.90
N GLU A 416 9.62 -7.81 17.27
CA GLU A 416 11.09 -7.83 17.26
C GLU A 416 11.70 -6.67 16.47
N VAL A 417 11.05 -6.17 15.42
CA VAL A 417 11.51 -4.98 14.67
C VAL A 417 11.06 -3.67 15.34
N GLY A 418 10.13 -3.75 16.29
CA GLY A 418 9.50 -2.64 17.01
C GLY A 418 8.91 -1.57 16.11
N LEU A 419 8.25 -1.97 15.02
CA LEU A 419 7.50 -1.05 14.16
C LEU A 419 6.38 -0.36 14.96
N LEU A 420 6.42 0.98 15.05
CA LEU A 420 5.44 1.75 15.81
C LEU A 420 4.29 2.28 14.94
N ASP A 421 4.63 2.85 13.79
CA ASP A 421 3.67 3.45 12.87
C ASP A 421 4.20 3.35 11.44
N PHE A 422 3.33 3.39 10.44
CA PHE A 422 3.74 3.59 9.07
C PHE A 422 2.67 4.35 8.29
N ILE A 423 3.12 5.00 7.22
CA ILE A 423 2.28 5.53 6.16
C ILE A 423 2.59 4.65 4.95
N GLY A 424 1.56 3.92 4.50
CA GLY A 424 1.67 3.02 3.36
C GLY A 424 2.02 3.77 2.06
N CYS A 425 2.18 3.00 0.98
CA CYS A 425 2.39 3.51 -0.38
C CYS A 425 1.59 4.79 -0.61
N SER A 426 2.28 5.90 -0.84
CA SER A 426 1.71 7.19 -1.23
C SER A 426 2.39 7.65 -2.52
N SER A 427 1.68 8.31 -3.41
CA SER A 427 2.26 8.80 -4.67
C SER A 427 2.08 10.31 -4.81
N VAL A 428 3.02 10.92 -5.51
CA VAL A 428 3.03 12.37 -5.79
C VAL A 428 1.79 12.74 -6.57
N HIS A 429 1.15 13.83 -6.17
CA HIS A 429 0.02 14.42 -6.87
C HIS A 429 0.37 15.84 -7.30
N GLY A 430 0.81 15.97 -8.56
CA GLY A 430 0.85 17.25 -9.26
C GLY A 430 -0.30 17.40 -10.27
N VAL A 431 -0.75 16.28 -10.85
CA VAL A 431 -1.83 16.18 -11.84
C VAL A 431 -2.58 14.85 -11.66
N GLY A 432 -3.93 14.84 -11.73
CA GLY A 432 -4.76 13.64 -11.48
C GLY A 432 -6.04 13.90 -10.67
N PRO A 433 -6.40 13.10 -9.65
CA PRO A 433 -7.56 13.35 -8.77
C PRO A 433 -7.32 14.45 -7.72
N SER A 434 -8.35 15.23 -7.34
CA SER A 434 -8.31 16.17 -6.19
C SER A 434 -7.73 15.56 -4.92
N ILE A 435 -8.01 14.27 -4.68
CA ILE A 435 -7.52 13.53 -3.51
C ILE A 435 -7.23 12.05 -3.84
N ALA A 436 -6.00 11.65 -3.53
CA ALA A 436 -5.44 10.30 -3.39
C ALA A 436 -5.77 9.61 -2.07
N VAL A 437 -6.63 8.58 -2.00
CA VAL A 437 -6.87 7.83 -0.75
C VAL A 437 -6.15 6.49 -0.76
N PHE A 438 -5.11 6.37 0.08
CA PHE A 438 -4.35 5.14 0.28
C PHE A 438 -4.76 4.52 1.61
N ASP A 439 -5.70 3.57 1.58
CA ASP A 439 -6.25 2.94 2.77
C ASP A 439 -5.39 1.77 3.27
N THR A 440 -5.38 1.56 4.58
CA THR A 440 -4.80 0.39 5.22
C THR A 440 -5.58 0.06 6.50
N ILE A 441 -5.98 -1.19 6.68
CA ILE A 441 -6.57 -1.69 7.92
C ILE A 441 -5.44 -2.31 8.73
N ARG A 442 -5.17 -1.71 9.88
CA ARG A 442 -4.04 -2.07 10.74
C ARG A 442 -4.53 -2.37 12.14
N ASP A 443 -4.31 -3.60 12.59
CA ASP A 443 -4.78 -4.07 13.90
C ASP A 443 -6.29 -3.76 14.11
N GLY A 444 -7.07 -3.97 13.05
CA GLY A 444 -8.51 -3.70 12.99
C GLY A 444 -8.91 -2.24 12.76
N ALA A 445 -8.00 -1.26 12.82
CA ALA A 445 -8.28 0.16 12.60
C ALA A 445 -8.01 0.59 11.15
N LEU A 446 -8.94 1.30 10.53
CA LEU A 446 -8.73 1.94 9.22
C LEU A 446 -7.83 3.18 9.39
N ASP A 447 -6.76 3.24 8.61
CA ASP A 447 -5.82 4.34 8.52
C ASP A 447 -5.57 4.66 7.04
N CYS A 448 -6.01 5.82 6.59
CA CYS A 448 -5.83 6.26 5.22
C CYS A 448 -4.87 7.45 5.18
N ALA A 449 -3.89 7.37 4.28
CA ALA A 449 -3.16 8.54 3.83
C ALA A 449 -3.92 9.20 2.69
N CYS A 450 -4.42 10.42 2.92
CA CYS A 450 -5.11 11.22 1.92
C CYS A 450 -4.13 12.24 1.34
N VAL A 451 -3.63 11.98 0.14
CA VAL A 451 -2.64 12.82 -0.55
C VAL A 451 -3.37 13.79 -1.49
N TYR A 452 -2.93 15.04 -1.55
CA TYR A 452 -3.51 16.07 -2.42
C TYR A 452 -2.46 17.09 -2.86
N PRO A 453 -2.67 17.81 -3.98
CA PRO A 453 -1.78 18.90 -4.36
C PRO A 453 -2.06 20.16 -3.54
N THR A 454 -1.00 20.72 -3.00
CA THR A 454 -0.96 22.03 -2.35
C THR A 454 -0.06 22.98 -3.16
N PRO A 455 -0.36 24.28 -3.29
CA PRO A 455 -1.51 25.00 -2.71
C PRO A 455 -2.80 24.94 -3.55
N LEU A 456 -2.92 24.04 -4.54
CA LEU A 456 -4.15 23.91 -5.34
C LEU A 456 -5.38 23.72 -4.47
N HIS A 457 -5.24 22.87 -3.46
CA HIS A 457 -6.14 22.77 -2.33
C HIS A 457 -5.37 23.20 -1.07
N SER A 458 -6.02 23.99 -0.20
CA SER A 458 -5.42 24.35 1.09
C SER A 458 -5.52 23.19 2.08
N ARG A 459 -4.69 23.23 3.12
CA ARG A 459 -4.73 22.22 4.20
C ARG A 459 -6.09 22.24 4.91
N GLU A 460 -6.61 23.43 5.17
CA GLU A 460 -7.90 23.63 5.87
C GLU A 460 -9.05 23.02 5.05
N GLN A 461 -9.07 23.26 3.73
CA GLN A 461 -10.08 22.68 2.84
C GLN A 461 -10.03 21.15 2.85
N MET A 462 -8.84 20.55 2.85
CA MET A 462 -8.70 19.09 2.87
C MET A 462 -8.99 18.48 4.23
N GLU A 463 -8.59 19.14 5.32
CA GLU A 463 -8.90 18.69 6.69
C GLU A 463 -10.42 18.70 6.93
N GLU A 464 -11.13 19.74 6.48
CA GLU A 464 -12.59 19.81 6.55
C GLU A 464 -13.24 18.69 5.72
N LEU A 465 -12.80 18.52 4.46
CA LEU A 465 -13.30 17.43 3.60
C LEU A 465 -13.15 16.07 4.28
N ILE A 466 -11.95 15.78 4.79
CA ILE A 466 -11.63 14.48 5.38
C ILE A 466 -12.34 14.26 6.71
N LEU A 467 -12.55 15.31 7.50
CA LEU A 467 -13.37 15.27 8.71
C LEU A 467 -14.83 14.94 8.37
N ASN A 468 -15.38 15.57 7.33
CA ASN A 468 -16.75 15.30 6.86
C ASN A 468 -16.88 13.87 6.33
N MET A 469 -15.91 13.40 5.53
CA MET A 469 -15.85 12.00 5.10
C MET A 469 -15.85 11.04 6.28
N LYS A 470 -14.99 11.28 7.27
CA LYS A 470 -14.91 10.47 8.50
C LYS A 470 -16.26 10.45 9.23
N THR A 471 -16.91 11.61 9.35
CA THR A 471 -18.20 11.74 10.03
C THR A 471 -19.28 10.92 9.33
N ILE A 472 -19.38 11.01 7.99
CA ILE A 472 -20.32 10.22 7.18
C ILE A 472 -20.06 8.72 7.37
N LEU A 473 -18.81 8.28 7.26
CA LEU A 473 -18.45 6.85 7.41
C LEU A 473 -18.84 6.32 8.79
N ILE A 474 -18.62 7.09 9.86
CA ILE A 474 -18.98 6.67 11.23
C ILE A 474 -20.49 6.66 11.41
N GLN A 475 -21.19 7.74 11.09
CA GLN A 475 -22.63 7.88 11.31
C GLN A 475 -23.41 6.80 10.57
N GLU A 476 -23.10 6.59 9.30
CA GLU A 476 -23.82 5.64 8.44
C GLU A 476 -23.50 4.19 8.79
N SER A 477 -22.29 3.92 9.32
CA SER A 477 -21.96 2.59 9.89
C SER A 477 -22.71 2.27 11.18
N CYS A 478 -23.23 3.28 11.88
CA CYS A 478 -24.06 3.09 13.08
C CYS A 478 -25.52 2.83 12.74
N ASN A 479 -25.97 3.29 11.58
CA ASN A 479 -27.35 3.14 11.09
C ASN A 479 -27.54 1.88 10.23
N SER A 480 -26.48 1.06 10.08
CA SER A 480 -26.40 -0.06 9.15
C SER A 480 -27.19 -1.28 9.59
#